data_AF-O50276-F1
#
_entry.id   AF-O50276-F1
#
_cell.length_a   1.000
_cell.length_b   1.000
_cell.length_c   1.000
_cell.angle_alpha   90.00
_cell.angle_beta   90.00
_cell.angle_gamma   90.00
#
_symmetry.space_group_name_H-M   'P 1'
#
loop_
_entity.id
_entity.type
_entity.pdbx_description
1 polymer ?
#
loop_
_entity_poly.entity_id
_entity_poly.type
_entity_poly.pdbx_seq_one_letter_code
_entity_poly.pdbx_strand_id
1 'polypeptide(L)'
;MASTQAQKALETFERFLASLDLESYQQKYRPIKTVEQDLPRELNPLPDLYEHYWKALEDNPSFLGFEEFFDHWWEKRLRPLDEFIRKYFWGCSYAFVRLGLEARLYRTAVSIWTQFHFCYRWNASCELPLEATPELDAQGIDALIHTSGSPTGIQIKKETYRSEAKSENRFLRKQRGTALIEIPYTLQ
;
A
#
# COMPACT_ATOMS: atom_id res chain seq x y z
N MET A 1 6.42 -2.16 -27.37
CA MET A 1 4.99 -1.72 -27.31
C MET A 1 4.38 -2.35 -26.08
N ALA A 2 3.86 -1.54 -25.16
CA ALA A 2 3.21 -2.06 -23.96
C ALA A 2 2.01 -2.95 -24.32
N SER A 3 1.77 -4.00 -23.54
CA SER A 3 0.64 -4.87 -23.80
C SER A 3 -0.66 -4.06 -23.63
N THR A 4 -1.61 -4.24 -24.54
CA THR A 4 -2.94 -3.62 -24.47
C THR A 4 -3.64 -3.92 -23.14
N GLN A 5 -3.26 -5.02 -22.48
CA GLN A 5 -3.75 -5.43 -21.17
C GLN A 5 -3.19 -4.55 -20.04
N ALA A 6 -1.87 -4.29 -20.02
CA ALA A 6 -1.25 -3.46 -19.00
C ALA A 6 -1.80 -2.03 -19.00
N GLN A 7 -2.03 -1.48 -20.20
CA GLN A 7 -2.65 -0.16 -20.38
C GLN A 7 -4.08 -0.13 -19.81
N LYS A 8 -4.90 -1.14 -20.09
CA LYS A 8 -6.26 -1.25 -19.54
C LYS A 8 -6.27 -1.40 -18.02
N ALA A 9 -5.34 -2.19 -17.48
CA ALA A 9 -5.22 -2.39 -16.04
C ALA A 9 -4.87 -1.07 -15.33
N LEU A 10 -3.93 -0.30 -15.90
CA LEU A 10 -3.61 1.05 -15.44
C LEU A 10 -4.83 1.98 -15.46
N GLU A 11 -5.52 2.09 -16.61
CA GLU A 11 -6.70 2.96 -16.76
C GLU A 11 -7.83 2.58 -15.80
N THR A 12 -7.97 1.29 -15.49
CA THR A 12 -8.96 0.80 -14.53
C THR A 12 -8.56 1.15 -13.10
N PHE A 13 -7.28 1.05 -12.76
CA PHE A 13 -6.77 1.46 -11.46
C PHE A 13 -6.87 2.98 -11.26
N GLU A 14 -6.53 3.78 -12.27
CA GLU A 14 -6.67 5.25 -12.23
C GLU A 14 -8.14 5.68 -12.05
N ARG A 15 -9.09 5.00 -12.70
CA ARG A 15 -10.53 5.22 -12.46
C ARG A 15 -10.95 4.89 -11.03
N PHE A 16 -10.41 3.81 -10.45
CA PHE A 16 -10.63 3.49 -9.04
C PHE A 16 -10.08 4.59 -8.13
N LEU A 17 -8.83 5.03 -8.34
CA LEU A 17 -8.24 6.10 -7.53
C LEU A 17 -9.04 7.40 -7.62
N ALA A 18 -9.53 7.76 -8.81
CA ALA A 18 -10.36 8.95 -9.01
C ALA A 18 -11.75 8.85 -8.34
N SER A 19 -12.22 7.63 -8.04
CA SER A 19 -13.49 7.43 -7.34
C SER A 19 -13.39 7.61 -5.81
N LEU A 20 -12.18 7.68 -5.26
CA LEU A 20 -11.97 7.82 -3.81
C LEU A 20 -12.26 9.26 -3.36
N ASP A 21 -13.07 9.41 -2.31
CA ASP A 21 -13.30 10.70 -1.66
C ASP A 21 -12.15 11.05 -0.70
N LEU A 22 -11.01 11.45 -1.30
CA LEU A 22 -9.79 11.77 -0.57
C LEU A 22 -9.98 12.92 0.42
N GLU A 23 -10.86 13.88 0.14
CA GLU A 23 -11.13 15.01 1.02
C GLU A 23 -11.84 14.55 2.29
N SER A 24 -12.95 13.81 2.16
CA SER A 24 -13.66 13.26 3.32
C SER A 24 -12.77 12.34 4.13
N TYR A 25 -11.98 11.48 3.48
CA TYR A 25 -11.04 10.60 4.19
C TYR A 25 -9.95 11.37 4.92
N GLN A 26 -9.44 12.44 4.32
CA GLN A 26 -8.47 13.30 4.98
C GLN A 26 -9.09 13.99 6.20
N GLN A 27 -10.30 14.52 6.09
CA GLN A 27 -10.99 15.15 7.21
C GLN A 27 -11.30 14.15 8.34
N LYS A 28 -11.79 12.95 7.99
CA LYS A 28 -12.15 11.87 8.92
C LYS A 28 -10.93 11.29 9.62
N TYR A 29 -9.90 10.85 8.88
CA TYR A 29 -8.84 10.00 9.43
C TYR A 29 -7.57 10.74 9.86
N ARG A 30 -7.27 11.92 9.30
CA ARG A 30 -6.06 12.69 9.66
C ARG A 30 -5.93 13.01 11.16
N PRO A 31 -6.99 13.38 11.90
CA PRO A 31 -6.87 13.65 13.33
C PRO A 31 -6.77 12.39 14.19
N ILE A 32 -7.07 11.21 13.64
CA ILE A 32 -7.23 9.97 14.40
C ILE A 32 -5.90 9.20 14.44
N LYS A 33 -5.26 9.23 15.61
CA LYS A 33 -4.00 8.52 15.90
C LYS A 33 -4.08 7.75 17.21
N THR A 34 -5.21 7.08 17.42
CA THR A 34 -5.56 6.44 18.68
C THR A 34 -5.09 4.99 18.79
N VAL A 35 -4.81 4.33 17.65
CA VAL A 35 -4.40 2.91 17.59
C VAL A 35 -3.14 2.76 16.75
N GLU A 36 -1.97 2.88 17.38
CA GLU A 36 -0.65 2.88 16.70
C GLU A 36 0.27 1.72 17.17
N GLN A 37 -0.19 0.86 18.07
CA GLN A 37 0.56 -0.28 18.58
C GLN A 37 0.90 -1.26 17.45
N ASP A 38 2.03 -1.94 17.51
CA ASP A 38 2.39 -2.93 16.48
C ASP A 38 1.28 -3.97 16.31
N LEU A 39 0.82 -4.13 15.06
CA LEU A 39 -0.19 -5.12 14.74
C LEU A 39 0.46 -6.50 14.78
N PRO A 40 -0.15 -7.49 15.45
CA PRO A 40 0.29 -8.87 15.34
C PRO A 40 0.14 -9.34 13.89
N ARG A 41 0.84 -10.41 13.53
CA ARG A 41 0.90 -10.92 12.14
C ARG A 41 -0.48 -11.20 11.55
N GLU A 42 -1.40 -11.69 12.37
CA GLU A 42 -2.78 -12.02 12.04
C GLU A 42 -3.61 -10.78 11.67
N LEU A 43 -3.21 -9.60 12.17
CA LEU A 43 -3.81 -8.31 11.89
C LEU A 43 -2.99 -7.51 10.86
N ASN A 44 -2.00 -8.11 10.18
CA ASN A 44 -1.32 -7.44 9.09
C ASN A 44 -2.29 -7.28 7.88
N PRO A 45 -2.59 -6.06 7.41
CA PRO A 45 -3.48 -5.85 6.28
C PRO A 45 -2.81 -6.03 4.92
N LEU A 46 -1.47 -6.08 4.85
CA LEU A 46 -0.73 -6.11 3.58
C LEU A 46 -1.15 -7.26 2.65
N PRO A 47 -1.28 -8.51 3.12
CA PRO A 47 -1.71 -9.60 2.24
C PRO A 47 -3.08 -9.34 1.59
N ASP A 48 -4.07 -8.86 2.35
CA ASP A 48 -5.39 -8.54 1.79
C ASP A 48 -5.32 -7.34 0.82
N LEU A 49 -4.47 -6.35 1.09
CA LEU A 49 -4.27 -5.22 0.18
C LEU A 49 -3.69 -5.66 -1.16
N TYR A 50 -2.70 -6.56 -1.16
CA TYR A 50 -2.18 -7.14 -2.40
C TYR A 50 -3.24 -7.96 -3.13
N GLU A 51 -3.98 -8.81 -2.41
CA GLU A 51 -5.08 -9.62 -2.98
C GLU A 51 -6.15 -8.75 -3.67
N HIS A 52 -6.54 -7.64 -3.04
CA HIS A 52 -7.63 -6.81 -3.54
C HIS A 52 -7.20 -5.76 -4.57
N TYR A 53 -5.94 -5.29 -4.54
CA TYR A 53 -5.52 -4.13 -5.33
C TYR A 53 -4.33 -4.40 -6.28
N TRP A 54 -3.56 -5.49 -6.13
CA TRP A 54 -2.51 -5.85 -7.09
C TRP A 54 -2.99 -6.86 -8.11
N LYS A 55 -3.70 -6.36 -9.13
CA LYS A 55 -4.40 -7.15 -10.14
C LYS A 55 -3.85 -6.96 -11.56
N ALA A 56 -2.52 -6.80 -11.68
CA ALA A 56 -1.87 -6.41 -12.94
C ALA A 56 -2.00 -7.44 -14.08
N LEU A 57 -2.33 -8.69 -13.76
CA LEU A 57 -2.48 -9.79 -14.72
C LEU A 57 -3.95 -10.11 -15.03
N GLU A 58 -4.91 -9.41 -14.43
CA GLU A 58 -6.34 -9.63 -14.68
C GLU A 58 -6.80 -8.86 -15.93
N ASP A 59 -7.74 -9.43 -16.69
CA ASP A 59 -8.26 -8.80 -17.93
C ASP A 59 -9.21 -7.62 -17.66
N ASN A 60 -9.98 -7.68 -16.55
CA ASN A 60 -10.93 -6.64 -16.15
C ASN A 60 -10.98 -6.55 -14.62
N PRO A 61 -9.93 -6.00 -13.99
CA PRO A 61 -9.85 -5.95 -12.54
C PRO A 61 -10.95 -5.04 -11.96
N SER A 62 -11.54 -5.46 -10.86
CA SER A 62 -12.38 -4.62 -10.01
C SER A 62 -11.71 -4.41 -8.66
N PHE A 63 -11.88 -3.20 -8.13
CA PHE A 63 -11.27 -2.76 -6.87
C PHE A 63 -12.38 -2.39 -5.89
N LEU A 64 -12.24 -2.84 -4.65
CA LEU A 64 -13.17 -2.50 -3.57
C LEU A 64 -12.97 -1.07 -3.11
N GLY A 65 -14.04 -0.44 -2.61
CA GLY A 65 -13.91 0.78 -1.83
C GLY A 65 -13.13 0.53 -0.54
N PHE A 66 -12.59 1.58 0.07
CA PHE A 66 -11.81 1.45 1.30
C PHE A 66 -12.65 0.91 2.47
N GLU A 67 -13.87 1.41 2.62
CA GLU A 67 -14.80 1.01 3.69
C GLU A 67 -15.15 -0.47 3.56
N GLU A 68 -15.51 -0.90 2.36
CA GLU A 68 -15.82 -2.31 2.08
C GLU A 68 -14.61 -3.21 2.36
N PHE A 69 -13.41 -2.78 1.95
CA PHE A 69 -12.17 -3.48 2.28
C PHE A 69 -11.97 -3.58 3.81
N PHE A 70 -12.15 -2.48 4.54
CA PHE A 70 -11.96 -2.46 5.99
C PHE A 70 -12.98 -3.34 6.71
N ASP A 71 -14.23 -3.33 6.28
CA ASP A 71 -15.30 -4.16 6.84
C ASP A 71 -14.99 -5.64 6.67
N HIS A 72 -14.62 -6.07 5.46
CA HIS A 72 -14.19 -7.44 5.21
C HIS A 72 -12.95 -7.82 6.02
N TRP A 73 -11.96 -6.93 6.11
CA TRP A 73 -10.76 -7.18 6.89
C TRP A 73 -11.07 -7.38 8.38
N TRP A 74 -11.98 -6.55 8.92
CA TRP A 74 -12.41 -6.59 10.31
C TRP A 74 -13.17 -7.88 10.64
N GLU A 75 -14.17 -8.21 9.83
CA GLU A 75 -15.05 -9.37 10.05
C GLU A 75 -14.30 -10.71 9.98
N LYS A 76 -13.29 -10.82 9.11
CA LYS A 76 -12.43 -12.01 9.03
C LYS A 76 -11.56 -12.22 10.27
N ARG A 77 -11.41 -11.20 11.14
CA ARG A 77 -10.37 -11.13 12.18
C ARG A 77 -10.89 -10.86 13.59
N LEU A 78 -12.16 -11.14 13.87
CA LEU A 78 -12.76 -10.86 15.18
C LEU A 78 -11.98 -11.45 16.37
N ARG A 79 -11.53 -12.72 16.27
CA ARG A 79 -10.75 -13.35 17.36
C ARG A 79 -9.40 -12.66 17.63
N PRO A 80 -8.48 -12.48 16.66
CA PRO A 80 -7.23 -11.76 16.92
C PRO A 80 -7.46 -10.28 17.28
N LEU A 81 -8.54 -9.65 16.80
CA LEU A 81 -8.93 -8.31 17.22
C LEU A 81 -9.28 -8.26 18.72
N ASP A 82 -10.09 -9.21 19.22
CA ASP A 82 -10.44 -9.27 20.63
C ASP A 82 -9.21 -9.43 21.53
N GLU A 83 -8.26 -10.28 21.12
CA GLU A 83 -7.00 -10.47 21.84
C GLU A 83 -6.15 -9.20 21.85
N PHE A 84 -6.05 -8.51 20.72
CA PHE A 84 -5.34 -7.24 20.57
C PHE A 84 -5.97 -6.13 21.42
N ILE A 85 -7.30 -5.99 21.37
CA ILE A 85 -8.07 -5.01 22.15
C ILE A 85 -7.87 -5.26 23.64
N ARG A 86 -8.02 -6.51 24.09
CA ARG A 86 -7.83 -6.87 25.51
C ARG A 86 -6.41 -6.54 26.01
N LYS A 87 -5.40 -6.71 25.15
CA LYS A 87 -4.00 -6.49 25.50
C LYS A 87 -3.64 -5.00 25.61
N TYR A 88 -4.12 -4.17 24.68
CA TYR A 88 -3.63 -2.79 24.54
C TYR A 88 -4.67 -1.70 24.82
N PHE A 89 -5.96 -2.03 24.81
CA PHE A 89 -7.07 -1.07 24.85
C PHE A 89 -8.10 -1.41 25.94
N TRP A 90 -7.62 -1.95 27.06
CA TRP A 90 -8.49 -2.25 28.19
C TRP A 90 -9.23 -0.99 28.67
N GLY A 91 -10.56 -1.05 28.75
CA GLY A 91 -11.42 0.07 29.12
C GLY A 91 -11.85 0.98 27.95
N CYS A 92 -11.30 0.79 26.74
CA CYS A 92 -11.80 1.47 25.54
C CYS A 92 -13.03 0.76 24.96
N SER A 93 -13.90 1.52 24.29
CA SER A 93 -15.01 0.93 23.55
C SER A 93 -14.54 0.29 22.23
N TYR A 94 -15.26 -0.73 21.75
CA TYR A 94 -15.00 -1.31 20.44
C TYR A 94 -15.07 -0.28 19.32
N ALA A 95 -16.03 0.65 19.38
CA ALA A 95 -16.17 1.72 18.39
C ALA A 95 -14.92 2.62 18.33
N PHE A 96 -14.32 2.93 19.48
CA PHE A 96 -13.08 3.71 19.55
C PHE A 96 -11.92 2.98 18.86
N VAL A 97 -11.73 1.68 19.15
CA VAL A 97 -10.63 0.91 18.55
C VAL A 97 -10.86 0.67 17.06
N ARG A 98 -12.11 0.37 16.66
CA ARG A 98 -12.49 0.19 15.26
C ARG A 98 -12.19 1.43 14.43
N LEU A 99 -12.59 2.61 14.89
CA LEU A 99 -12.30 3.87 14.22
C LEU A 99 -10.79 4.16 14.13
N GLY A 100 -10.04 3.83 15.19
CA GLY A 100 -8.58 3.97 15.19
C GLY A 100 -7.88 3.04 14.19
N LEU A 101 -8.33 1.79 14.11
CA LEU A 101 -7.82 0.82 13.13
C LEU A 101 -8.23 1.19 11.71
N GLU A 102 -9.46 1.62 11.48
CA GLU A 102 -9.94 2.13 10.18
C GLU A 102 -9.04 3.26 9.69
N ALA A 103 -8.77 4.26 10.53
CA ALA A 103 -7.89 5.38 10.19
C ALA A 103 -6.45 4.95 9.89
N ARG A 104 -5.92 3.96 10.63
CA ARG A 104 -4.58 3.43 10.39
C ARG A 104 -4.48 2.64 9.10
N LEU A 105 -5.43 1.73 8.87
CA LEU A 105 -5.47 0.91 7.67
C LEU A 105 -5.68 1.78 6.43
N TYR A 106 -6.43 2.88 6.52
CA TYR A 106 -6.55 3.85 5.44
C TYR A 106 -5.18 4.43 5.05
N ARG A 107 -4.37 4.85 6.05
CA ARG A 107 -3.02 5.37 5.78
C ARG A 107 -2.13 4.33 5.12
N THR A 108 -2.21 3.08 5.55
CA THR A 108 -1.48 1.96 4.92
C THR A 108 -1.96 1.73 3.49
N ALA A 109 -3.27 1.69 3.26
CA ALA A 109 -3.87 1.49 1.95
C ALA A 109 -3.46 2.59 0.96
N VAL A 110 -3.46 3.86 1.37
CA VAL A 110 -3.01 4.98 0.52
C VAL A 110 -1.55 4.83 0.11
N SER A 111 -0.66 4.40 1.00
CA SER A 111 0.74 4.13 0.66
C SER A 111 0.85 3.00 -0.37
N ILE A 112 0.11 1.92 -0.17
CA ILE A 112 0.09 0.76 -1.06
C ILE A 112 -0.51 1.12 -2.43
N TRP A 113 -1.58 1.90 -2.49
CA TRP A 113 -2.14 2.37 -3.77
C TRP A 113 -1.17 3.27 -4.53
N THR A 114 -0.40 4.09 -3.81
CA THR A 114 0.66 4.92 -4.41
C THR A 114 1.75 4.03 -5.03
N GLN A 115 2.16 2.96 -4.32
CA GLN A 115 3.10 1.97 -4.83
C GLN A 115 2.55 1.25 -6.06
N PHE A 116 1.31 0.75 -5.99
CA PHE A 116 0.68 0.04 -7.10
C PHE A 116 0.46 0.92 -8.32
N HIS A 117 0.11 2.20 -8.15
CA HIS A 117 -0.02 3.11 -9.29
C HIS A 117 1.29 3.20 -10.07
N PHE A 118 2.43 3.34 -9.39
CA PHE A 118 3.75 3.27 -10.04
C PHE A 118 3.96 1.93 -10.75
N CYS A 119 3.66 0.80 -10.11
CA CYS A 119 3.84 -0.53 -10.71
C CYS A 119 2.96 -0.73 -11.96
N TYR A 120 1.72 -0.26 -11.93
CA TYR A 120 0.82 -0.27 -13.10
C TYR A 120 1.37 0.62 -14.22
N ARG A 121 1.84 1.84 -13.89
CA ARG A 121 2.45 2.75 -14.86
C ARG A 121 3.71 2.15 -15.48
N TRP A 122 4.53 1.47 -14.69
CA TRP A 122 5.70 0.75 -15.17
C TRP A 122 5.32 -0.33 -16.17
N ASN A 123 4.40 -1.23 -15.80
CA ASN A 123 3.94 -2.30 -16.69
C ASN A 123 3.32 -1.78 -18.00
N ALA A 124 2.70 -0.60 -17.97
CA ALA A 124 2.10 0.04 -19.14
C ALA A 124 3.11 0.85 -19.99
N SER A 125 4.30 1.18 -19.49
CA SER A 125 5.23 2.10 -20.18
C SER A 125 6.59 1.49 -20.47
N CYS A 126 6.98 0.46 -19.72
CA CYS A 126 8.31 -0.13 -19.74
C CYS A 126 8.28 -1.58 -20.23
N GLU A 127 9.37 -2.03 -20.85
CA GLU A 127 9.49 -3.41 -21.37
C GLU A 127 10.11 -4.37 -20.35
N LEU A 128 10.76 -3.86 -19.31
CA LEU A 128 11.38 -4.67 -18.27
C LEU A 128 10.31 -5.21 -17.30
N PRO A 129 10.27 -6.53 -17.03
CA PRO A 129 9.31 -7.12 -16.10
C PRO A 129 9.46 -6.55 -14.69
N LEU A 130 8.33 -6.34 -14.03
CA LEU A 130 8.25 -5.90 -12.64
C LEU A 130 7.50 -6.94 -11.82
N GLU A 131 8.03 -7.22 -10.63
CA GLU A 131 7.41 -8.07 -9.61
C GLU A 131 7.12 -7.24 -8.35
N ALA A 132 5.91 -7.38 -7.82
CA ALA A 132 5.50 -6.77 -6.56
C ALA A 132 4.76 -7.82 -5.74
N THR A 133 5.23 -8.11 -4.53
CA THR A 133 4.65 -9.13 -3.64
C THR A 133 4.71 -8.69 -2.18
N PRO A 134 3.80 -9.20 -1.32
CA PRO A 134 3.86 -8.92 0.13
C PRO A 134 5.21 -9.33 0.75
N GLU A 135 5.86 -10.37 0.24
CA GLU A 135 7.14 -10.87 0.74
C GLU A 135 8.29 -9.91 0.42
N LEU A 136 8.26 -9.25 -0.75
CA LEU A 136 9.22 -8.22 -1.12
C LEU A 136 8.99 -6.95 -0.28
N ASP A 137 7.73 -6.55 -0.09
CA ASP A 137 7.36 -5.37 0.72
C ASP A 137 7.83 -5.52 2.18
N ALA A 138 7.66 -6.72 2.76
CA ALA A 138 8.17 -7.05 4.09
C ALA A 138 9.70 -6.97 4.21
N GLN A 139 10.44 -7.03 3.11
CA GLN A 139 11.89 -6.84 3.03
C GLN A 139 12.30 -5.38 2.75
N GLY A 140 11.32 -4.47 2.59
CA GLY A 140 11.53 -3.08 2.22
C GLY A 140 11.76 -2.85 0.74
N ILE A 141 11.29 -3.76 -0.11
CA ILE A 141 11.34 -3.68 -1.57
C ILE A 141 9.91 -3.63 -2.10
N ASP A 142 9.45 -2.43 -2.49
CA ASP A 142 8.07 -2.23 -2.94
C ASP A 142 7.83 -2.84 -4.33
N ALA A 143 8.86 -2.85 -5.18
CA ALA A 143 8.85 -3.52 -6.46
C ALA A 143 10.26 -4.00 -6.86
N LEU A 144 10.34 -5.09 -7.61
CA LEU A 144 11.57 -5.65 -8.14
C LEU A 144 11.53 -5.64 -9.67
N ILE A 145 12.43 -4.89 -10.30
CA ILE A 145 12.56 -4.83 -11.75
C ILE A 145 13.60 -5.87 -12.19
N HIS A 146 13.18 -6.77 -13.06
CA HIS A 146 14.04 -7.81 -13.63
C HIS A 146 14.83 -7.22 -14.81
N THR A 147 16.15 -7.20 -14.69
CA THR A 147 17.08 -6.77 -15.75
C THR A 147 17.91 -7.96 -16.23
N SER A 148 18.62 -7.83 -17.35
CA SER A 148 19.52 -8.89 -17.85
C SER A 148 20.70 -9.21 -16.91
N GLY A 149 21.01 -8.30 -15.99
CA GLY A 149 22.01 -8.49 -14.93
C GLY A 149 21.37 -8.87 -13.61
N SER A 150 21.70 -8.13 -12.55
CA SER A 150 21.05 -8.30 -11.25
C SER A 150 19.72 -7.56 -11.21
N PRO A 151 18.68 -8.10 -10.53
CA PRO A 151 17.44 -7.38 -10.37
C PRO A 151 17.66 -6.08 -9.59
N THR A 152 16.82 -5.09 -9.84
CA THR A 152 16.87 -3.78 -9.19
C THR A 152 15.63 -3.60 -8.33
N GLY A 153 15.84 -3.43 -7.03
CA GLY A 153 14.77 -3.16 -6.08
C GLY A 153 14.40 -1.68 -6.13
N ILE A 154 13.11 -1.41 -6.06
CA ILE A 154 12.54 -0.07 -6.02
C ILE A 154 11.83 0.09 -4.69
N GLN A 155 12.06 1.23 -4.05
CA GLN A 155 11.29 1.68 -2.91
C GLN A 155 10.59 3.00 -3.28
N ILE A 156 9.28 3.02 -3.22
CA ILE A 156 8.45 4.13 -3.68
C ILE A 156 8.07 4.94 -2.46
N LYS A 157 8.62 6.16 -2.37
CA LYS A 157 8.32 7.07 -1.27
C LYS A 157 7.32 8.10 -1.73
N LYS A 158 6.17 8.17 -1.05
CA LYS A 158 5.25 9.28 -1.22
C LYS A 158 5.99 10.60 -0.95
N GLU A 159 5.93 11.55 -1.88
CA GLU A 159 6.46 12.88 -1.60
C GLU A 159 5.65 13.48 -0.43
N THR A 160 6.31 13.73 0.69
CA THR A 160 5.71 14.45 1.81
C THR A 160 6.39 15.82 1.91
N TYR A 161 5.59 16.89 1.93
CA TYR A 161 6.07 18.27 2.06
C TYR A 161 6.69 18.61 3.45
N ARG A 162 7.01 17.62 4.30
CA ARG A 162 7.60 17.85 5.62
C ARG A 162 9.11 18.05 5.50
N SER A 163 9.61 19.15 6.06
CA SER A 163 11.03 19.53 6.06
C SER A 163 11.96 18.48 6.65
N GLU A 164 11.48 17.66 7.59
CA GLU A 164 12.23 16.57 8.24
C GLU A 164 12.52 15.38 7.30
N ALA A 165 11.72 15.21 6.25
CA ALA A 165 11.94 14.20 5.20
C ALA A 165 12.92 14.69 4.11
N LYS A 166 13.35 15.96 4.15
CA LYS A 166 14.40 16.53 3.30
C LYS A 166 15.81 16.23 3.83
N SER A 167 15.99 15.14 4.59
CA SER A 167 17.34 14.70 4.91
C SER A 167 18.04 14.30 3.61
N GLU A 168 19.28 14.76 3.43
CA GLU A 168 20.10 14.60 2.24
C GLU A 168 19.93 13.23 1.56
N ASN A 169 19.95 13.29 0.23
CA ASN A 169 19.83 12.14 -0.63
C ASN A 169 20.75 10.97 -0.23
N ARG A 170 20.21 10.04 0.58
CA ARG A 170 20.86 8.77 0.96
C ARG A 170 20.61 7.67 -0.09
N PHE A 171 20.59 8.06 -1.37
CA PHE A 171 20.06 7.25 -2.47
C PHE A 171 21.14 6.25 -2.94
N LEU A 172 20.79 4.96 -2.89
CA LEU A 172 21.61 3.75 -3.11
C LEU A 172 22.18 3.13 -1.82
N ARG A 173 21.39 2.26 -1.19
CA ARG A 173 21.93 1.17 -0.35
C ARG A 173 22.02 -0.09 -1.20
N LYS A 174 23.24 -0.61 -1.41
CA LYS A 174 23.42 -1.96 -1.95
C LYS A 174 22.98 -2.97 -0.89
N GLN A 175 21.82 -3.58 -1.06
CA GLN A 175 21.48 -4.81 -0.36
C GLN A 175 21.86 -6.00 -1.25
N ARG A 176 22.68 -6.91 -0.73
CA ARG A 176 23.06 -8.22 -1.33
C ARG A 176 22.67 -8.40 -2.82
N GLY A 177 23.50 -7.89 -3.73
CA GLY A 177 23.34 -8.09 -5.18
C GLY A 177 22.23 -7.29 -5.87
N THR A 178 21.39 -6.56 -5.15
CA THR A 178 20.28 -5.75 -5.67
C THR A 178 20.58 -4.27 -5.42
N ALA A 179 20.50 -3.44 -6.46
CA ALA A 179 20.52 -2.00 -6.28
C ALA A 179 19.12 -1.57 -5.78
N LEU A 180 19.04 -0.89 -4.62
CA LEU A 180 17.78 -0.30 -4.14
C LEU A 180 17.73 1.17 -4.53
N ILE A 181 16.75 1.53 -5.35
CA ILE A 181 16.50 2.91 -5.80
C ILE A 181 15.25 3.43 -5.09
N GLU A 182 15.38 4.58 -4.43
CA GLU A 182 14.22 5.28 -3.86
C GLU A 182 13.64 6.24 -4.91
N ILE A 183 12.33 6.17 -5.14
CA ILE A 183 11.62 7.02 -6.11
C ILE A 183 10.59 7.88 -5.37
N PRO A 184 10.71 9.22 -5.38
CA PRO A 184 9.62 10.09 -4.94
C PRO A 184 8.45 9.96 -5.91
N TYR A 185 7.24 9.71 -5.39
CA TYR A 185 6.05 9.49 -6.20
C TYR A 185 4.83 10.21 -5.64
N THR A 186 4.02 10.77 -6.54
CA THR A 186 2.74 11.41 -6.22
C THR A 186 1.67 10.97 -7.20
N LEU A 187 0.46 10.78 -6.68
CA LEU A 187 -0.75 10.70 -7.49
C LEU A 187 -1.06 12.16 -7.88
N GLN A 188 -0.75 12.57 -9.11
CA GLN A 188 -1.16 13.87 -9.67
C GLN A 188 -2.52 13.76 -10.33
#